data_AF-A0A026VRV2-F1
#
_entry.id   AF-A0A026VRV2-F1
#
_cell.length_a   1.000
_cell.length_b   1.000
_cell.length_c   1.000
_cell.angle_alpha   90.00
_cell.angle_beta   90.00
_cell.angle_gamma   90.00
#
_symmetry.space_group_name_H-M   'P 1'
#
loop_
_entity.id
_entity.type
_entity.pdbx_description
1 polymer ?
#
loop_
_entity_poly.entity_id
_entity_poly.type
_entity_poly.pdbx_seq_one_letter_code
_entity_poly.pdbx_strand_id
1 'polypeptide(L)'
;MGRRAMGYEERLETGSGSIWARRCWEEIKGREGVKGSRWEEERKDFYKERGVAVEWVKRRREEGREIRGEIEERDKEVQQQERFERVQKSRWNKWYKEIGKIGLPRYLREGRKEERMIRIARFRLGNEMREGRFWEGEEKRRCRICEGEEESWEHVVEVCMGGGEMGGREGIRGILKDDGRGDGWMKRLQERRREVEGRRGGDGRRRTD
;
A
#
# COMPACT_ATOMS: atom_id res chain seq x y z
N MET A 1 19.86 2.09 -1.60
CA MET A 1 20.95 3.10 -1.60
C MET A 1 21.14 3.77 -2.97
N GLY A 2 20.78 3.11 -4.08
CA GLY A 2 21.03 3.62 -5.45
C GLY A 2 20.54 5.04 -5.80
N ARG A 3 19.37 5.52 -5.33
CA ARG A 3 18.96 6.92 -5.58
C ARG A 3 19.91 7.95 -4.96
N ARG A 4 20.37 7.70 -3.74
CA ARG A 4 21.32 8.62 -3.05
C ARG A 4 22.69 8.60 -3.74
N ALA A 5 23.11 7.42 -4.21
CA ALA A 5 24.31 7.24 -5.00
C ALA A 5 24.25 8.04 -6.30
N MET A 6 23.16 7.90 -7.05
CA MET A 6 22.96 8.61 -8.31
C MET A 6 22.95 10.13 -8.12
N GLY A 7 22.23 10.64 -7.11
CA GLY A 7 22.21 12.08 -6.79
C GLY A 7 23.52 12.61 -6.21
N TYR A 8 24.41 11.75 -5.69
CA TYR A 8 25.77 12.15 -5.31
C TYR A 8 26.66 12.28 -6.55
N GLU A 9 26.58 11.33 -7.49
CA GLU A 9 27.32 11.36 -8.75
C GLU A 9 26.93 12.54 -9.64
N GLU A 10 25.62 12.81 -9.77
CA GLU A 10 25.12 13.96 -10.53
C GLU A 10 25.68 15.28 -9.98
N ARG A 11 25.74 15.44 -8.65
CA ARG A 11 26.37 16.61 -8.02
C ARG A 11 27.87 16.71 -8.27
N LEU A 12 28.57 15.59 -8.43
CA LEU A 12 29.99 15.60 -8.79
C LEU A 12 30.16 15.96 -10.27
N GLU A 13 29.30 15.46 -11.16
CA GLU A 13 29.28 15.79 -12.60
C GLU A 13 28.99 17.27 -12.85
N THR A 14 28.02 17.86 -12.15
CA THR A 14 27.66 19.29 -12.29
C THR A 14 28.62 20.24 -11.56
N GLY A 15 29.73 19.73 -11.03
CA GLY A 15 30.75 20.53 -10.34
C GLY A 15 30.35 21.05 -8.95
N SER A 16 29.21 20.61 -8.42
CA SER A 16 28.62 21.07 -7.15
C SER A 16 29.19 20.37 -5.91
N GLY A 17 30.09 19.40 -6.07
CA GLY A 17 30.76 18.68 -4.99
C GLY A 17 32.21 19.12 -4.73
N SER A 18 32.76 18.66 -3.60
CA SER A 18 34.16 18.87 -3.21
C SER A 18 35.13 18.49 -4.34
N ILE A 19 36.17 19.31 -4.55
CA ILE A 19 37.22 19.07 -5.55
C ILE A 19 37.90 17.72 -5.31
N TRP A 20 38.14 17.37 -4.04
CA TRP A 20 38.74 16.08 -3.67
C TRP A 20 37.82 14.90 -3.98
N ALA A 21 36.52 15.06 -3.76
CA ALA A 21 35.54 14.04 -4.09
C ALA A 21 35.42 13.84 -5.61
N ARG A 22 35.48 14.92 -6.39
CA ARG A 22 35.50 14.86 -7.86
C ARG A 22 36.74 14.14 -8.38
N ARG A 23 37.92 14.52 -7.91
CA ARG A 23 39.19 13.96 -8.36
C ARG A 23 39.30 12.46 -8.03
N CYS A 24 38.86 12.08 -6.84
CA CYS A 24 38.74 10.67 -6.43
C CYS A 24 37.75 9.90 -7.33
N TRP A 25 36.62 10.52 -7.68
CA TRP A 25 35.62 9.91 -8.54
C TRP A 25 36.07 9.77 -10.01
N GLU A 26 36.82 10.73 -10.54
CA GLU A 26 37.48 10.64 -11.86
C GLU A 26 38.54 9.52 -11.89
N GLU A 27 39.36 9.40 -10.84
CA GLU A 27 40.31 8.29 -10.69
C GLU A 27 39.60 6.92 -10.68
N ILE A 28 38.45 6.82 -10.02
CA ILE A 28 37.64 5.59 -9.99
C ILE A 28 37.08 5.29 -11.39
N LYS A 29 36.56 6.29 -12.12
CA LYS A 29 36.09 6.12 -13.51
C LYS A 29 37.20 5.65 -14.45
N GLY A 30 38.44 6.10 -14.23
CA GLY A 30 39.61 5.72 -15.04
C GLY A 30 40.14 4.31 -14.80
N ARG A 31 39.67 3.59 -13.77
CA ARG A 31 40.10 2.21 -13.44
C ARG A 31 39.19 1.15 -14.06
N GLU A 32 38.94 1.22 -15.36
CA GLU A 32 38.19 0.16 -16.06
C GLU A 32 38.92 -1.20 -15.94
N GLY A 33 38.24 -2.22 -15.41
CA GLY A 33 38.75 -3.62 -15.34
C GLY A 33 39.27 -4.11 -13.97
N VAL A 34 39.33 -3.25 -12.95
CA VAL A 34 39.61 -3.69 -11.56
C VAL A 34 38.31 -4.19 -10.92
N LYS A 35 38.38 -5.22 -10.06
CA LYS A 35 37.24 -5.72 -9.29
C LYS A 35 36.53 -4.51 -8.64
N GLY A 36 35.34 -4.22 -9.14
CA GLY A 36 34.65 -2.99 -8.80
C GLY A 36 34.47 -2.89 -7.29
N SER A 37 34.57 -1.68 -6.74
CA SER A 37 34.26 -1.49 -5.34
C SER A 37 32.84 -1.97 -5.04
N ARG A 38 32.54 -2.37 -3.80
CA ARG A 38 31.18 -2.74 -3.38
C ARG A 38 30.11 -1.75 -3.85
N TRP A 39 30.49 -0.47 -3.91
CA TRP A 39 29.66 0.61 -4.45
C TRP A 39 29.30 0.46 -5.93
N GLU A 40 30.26 0.06 -6.78
CA GLU A 40 30.00 -0.16 -8.21
C GLU A 40 29.14 -1.39 -8.46
N GLU A 41 29.31 -2.43 -7.64
CA GLU A 41 28.47 -3.63 -7.67
C GLU A 41 27.02 -3.30 -7.26
N GLU A 42 26.83 -2.64 -6.12
CA GLU A 42 25.51 -2.15 -5.66
C GLU A 42 24.83 -1.22 -6.68
N ARG A 43 25.61 -0.42 -7.42
CA ARG A 43 25.10 0.46 -8.48
C ARG A 43 24.67 -0.32 -9.71
N LYS A 44 25.45 -1.31 -10.15
CA LYS A 44 25.08 -2.21 -11.26
C LYS A 44 23.81 -2.99 -10.93
N ASP A 45 23.72 -3.52 -9.71
CA ASP A 45 22.54 -4.25 -9.23
C ASP A 45 21.31 -3.34 -9.18
N PHE A 46 21.45 -2.10 -8.71
CA PHE A 46 20.36 -1.13 -8.71
C PHE A 46 19.77 -0.92 -10.11
N TYR A 47 20.61 -0.73 -11.14
CA TYR A 47 20.10 -0.59 -12.51
C TYR A 47 19.50 -1.90 -13.03
N LYS A 48 20.17 -3.03 -12.78
CA LYS A 48 19.73 -4.36 -13.21
C LYS A 48 18.35 -4.74 -12.66
N GLU A 49 18.11 -4.53 -11.37
CA GLU A 49 16.81 -4.74 -10.71
C GLU A 49 15.69 -3.91 -11.34
N ARG A 50 16.03 -2.76 -11.94
CA ARG A 50 15.08 -1.86 -12.62
C ARG A 50 14.96 -2.15 -14.11
N GLY A 51 15.67 -3.16 -14.62
CA GLY A 51 15.71 -3.51 -16.04
C GLY A 51 16.48 -2.51 -16.90
N VAL A 52 17.38 -1.73 -16.28
CA VAL A 52 18.18 -0.71 -16.96
C VAL A 52 19.60 -1.24 -17.15
N ALA A 53 20.09 -1.27 -18.39
CA ALA A 53 21.47 -1.64 -18.67
C ALA A 53 22.43 -0.51 -18.28
N VAL A 54 23.52 -0.84 -17.59
CA VAL A 54 24.54 0.14 -17.15
C VAL A 54 25.15 0.90 -18.33
N GLU A 55 25.39 0.20 -19.45
CA GLU A 55 25.91 0.80 -20.69
C GLU A 55 24.93 1.79 -21.32
N TRP A 56 23.63 1.54 -21.21
CA TRP A 56 22.60 2.48 -21.66
C TRP A 56 22.62 3.77 -20.83
N VAL A 57 22.83 3.66 -19.51
CA VAL A 57 22.96 4.81 -18.60
C VAL A 57 24.21 5.63 -18.95
N LYS A 58 25.36 4.97 -19.15
CA LYS A 58 26.62 5.65 -19.53
C LYS A 58 26.45 6.45 -20.82
N ARG A 59 25.95 5.82 -21.89
CA ARG A 59 25.73 6.47 -23.19
C ARG A 59 24.81 7.69 -23.08
N ARG A 60 23.70 7.56 -22.35
CA ARG A 60 22.77 8.68 -22.13
C ARG A 60 23.41 9.85 -21.36
N ARG A 61 24.33 9.58 -20.42
CA ARG A 61 25.06 10.63 -19.69
C ARG A 61 26.07 11.34 -20.58
N GLU A 62 26.79 10.59 -21.41
CA GLU A 62 27.73 11.14 -22.40
C GLU A 62 27.01 12.03 -23.43
N GLU A 63 25.79 11.64 -23.82
CA GLU A 63 24.90 12.46 -24.66
C GLU A 63 24.26 13.66 -23.92
N GLY A 64 24.54 13.85 -22.62
CA GLY A 64 24.00 14.93 -21.81
C GLY A 64 22.49 14.84 -21.55
N ARG A 65 21.87 13.65 -21.71
CA ARG A 65 20.43 13.48 -21.47
C ARG A 65 20.13 13.35 -19.99
N GLU A 66 18.97 13.87 -19.59
CA GLU A 66 18.40 13.67 -18.26
C GLU A 66 17.98 12.19 -18.13
N ILE A 67 18.52 11.48 -17.13
CA ILE A 67 18.26 10.05 -16.89
C ILE A 67 17.60 9.83 -15.52
N ARG A 68 17.73 10.82 -14.64
CA ARG A 68 17.35 10.66 -13.24
C ARG A 68 15.83 10.49 -13.13
N GLY A 69 15.04 11.27 -13.87
CA GLY A 69 13.60 11.14 -13.97
C GLY A 69 13.18 9.74 -14.43
N GLU A 70 13.76 9.26 -15.54
CA GLU A 70 13.48 7.92 -16.11
C GLU A 70 13.78 6.79 -15.10
N ILE A 71 14.93 6.86 -14.41
CA ILE A 71 15.31 5.86 -13.41
C ILE A 71 14.45 5.97 -12.14
N GLU A 72 14.10 7.18 -11.71
CA GLU A 72 13.25 7.40 -10.54
C GLU A 72 11.82 6.89 -10.77
N GLU A 73 11.26 7.08 -11.96
CA GLU A 73 9.97 6.48 -12.34
C GLU A 73 10.06 4.95 -12.31
N ARG A 74 11.08 4.39 -12.95
CA ARG A 74 11.26 2.94 -12.97
C ARG A 74 11.43 2.35 -11.58
N ASP A 75 12.16 3.02 -10.70
CA ASP A 75 12.29 2.62 -9.30
C ASP A 75 10.96 2.69 -8.54
N LYS A 76 10.12 3.71 -8.79
CA LYS A 76 8.77 3.78 -8.20
C LYS A 76 7.91 2.60 -8.66
N GLU A 77 7.99 2.22 -9.93
CA GLU A 77 7.24 1.07 -10.48
C GLU A 77 7.67 -0.25 -9.83
N VAL A 78 8.98 -0.53 -9.79
CA VAL A 78 9.53 -1.74 -9.16
C VAL A 78 9.12 -1.82 -7.70
N GLN A 79 9.26 -0.72 -6.94
CA GLN A 79 8.84 -0.69 -5.54
C GLN A 79 7.34 -0.92 -5.35
N GLN A 80 6.50 -0.42 -6.27
CA GLN A 80 5.06 -0.67 -6.23
C GLN A 80 4.75 -2.14 -6.50
N GLN A 81 5.44 -2.75 -7.47
CA GLN A 81 5.30 -4.16 -7.80
C GLN A 81 5.73 -5.06 -6.64
N GLU A 82 6.91 -4.82 -6.06
CA GLU A 82 7.39 -5.59 -4.90
C GLU A 82 6.42 -5.51 -3.71
N ARG A 83 5.90 -4.31 -3.42
CA ARG A 83 4.89 -4.12 -2.36
C ARG A 83 3.62 -4.91 -2.66
N PHE A 84 3.16 -4.87 -3.91
CA PHE A 84 1.97 -5.61 -4.33
C PHE A 84 2.19 -7.12 -4.22
N GLU A 85 3.33 -7.64 -4.66
CA GLU A 85 3.69 -9.06 -4.54
C GLU A 85 3.78 -9.52 -3.09
N ARG A 86 4.35 -8.70 -2.19
CA ARG A 86 4.37 -8.99 -0.74
C ARG A 86 2.96 -9.09 -0.18
N VAL A 87 2.05 -8.21 -0.61
CA VAL A 87 0.64 -8.27 -0.22
C VAL A 87 -0.03 -9.54 -0.76
N GLN A 88 0.21 -9.91 -2.02
CA GLN A 88 -0.34 -11.15 -2.59
C GLN A 88 0.15 -12.40 -1.86
N LYS A 89 1.41 -12.41 -1.44
CA LYS A 89 2.02 -13.50 -0.65
C LYS A 89 1.63 -13.49 0.83
N SER A 90 1.11 -12.37 1.36
CA SER A 90 0.75 -12.27 2.78
C SER A 90 -0.36 -13.27 3.12
N ARG A 91 -0.42 -13.80 4.34
CA ARG A 91 -1.58 -14.59 4.78
C ARG A 91 -2.76 -13.70 5.20
N TRP A 92 -2.50 -12.40 5.34
CA TRP A 92 -3.35 -11.46 6.04
C TRP A 92 -4.17 -10.62 5.07
N ASN A 93 -5.49 -10.64 5.27
CA ASN A 93 -6.53 -9.98 4.48
C ASN A 93 -6.77 -10.59 3.07
N LYS A 94 -7.65 -11.60 3.04
CA LYS A 94 -8.13 -12.27 1.81
C LYS A 94 -8.71 -11.28 0.78
N TRP A 95 -9.47 -10.30 1.25
CA TRP A 95 -10.17 -9.34 0.38
C TRP A 95 -9.22 -8.34 -0.26
N TYR A 96 -8.21 -7.87 0.46
CA TYR A 96 -7.24 -6.90 -0.08
C TYR A 96 -6.40 -7.50 -1.21
N LYS A 97 -6.17 -8.81 -1.21
CA LYS A 97 -5.55 -9.50 -2.36
C LYS A 97 -6.40 -9.41 -3.62
N GLU A 98 -7.71 -9.54 -3.46
CA GLU A 98 -8.67 -9.55 -4.56
C GLU A 98 -8.97 -8.13 -5.11
N ILE A 99 -9.10 -7.15 -4.22
CA ILE A 99 -9.45 -5.76 -4.59
C ILE A 99 -8.23 -4.86 -4.76
N GLY A 100 -7.05 -5.33 -4.37
CA GLY A 100 -5.80 -4.58 -4.41
C GLY A 100 -5.45 -4.20 -5.85
N LYS A 101 -4.86 -3.02 -6.02
CA LYS A 101 -4.41 -2.53 -7.33
C LYS A 101 -3.00 -1.96 -7.20
N ILE A 102 -2.20 -2.08 -8.26
CA ILE A 102 -0.93 -1.36 -8.39
C ILE A 102 -1.21 0.14 -8.45
N GLY A 103 -0.46 0.90 -7.67
CA GLY A 103 -0.59 2.36 -7.57
C GLY A 103 -1.68 2.83 -6.61
N LEU A 104 -1.90 4.15 -6.60
CA LEU A 104 -2.82 4.79 -5.64
C LEU A 104 -4.28 4.54 -6.03
N PRO A 105 -5.14 4.02 -5.13
CA PRO A 105 -6.57 3.89 -5.35
C PRO A 105 -7.27 5.18 -5.78
N ARG A 106 -8.31 5.08 -6.63
CA ARG A 106 -9.05 6.25 -7.11
C ARG A 106 -9.61 7.12 -6.00
N TYR A 107 -10.18 6.52 -4.95
CA TYR A 107 -10.77 7.27 -3.84
C TYR A 107 -9.75 8.13 -3.07
N LEU A 108 -8.45 7.79 -3.14
CA LEU A 108 -7.35 8.59 -2.59
C LEU A 108 -6.84 9.64 -3.58
N ARG A 109 -6.83 9.33 -4.88
CA ARG A 109 -6.45 10.29 -5.93
C ARG A 109 -7.44 11.44 -6.08
N GLU A 110 -8.74 11.15 -5.95
CA GLU A 110 -9.81 12.14 -6.12
C GLU A 110 -9.90 13.15 -4.96
N GLY A 111 -9.08 13.03 -3.91
CA GLY A 111 -8.92 14.08 -2.88
C GLY A 111 -10.22 14.44 -2.16
N ARG A 112 -11.06 13.46 -1.81
CA ARG A 112 -12.34 13.71 -1.10
C ARG A 112 -12.10 13.98 0.39
N LYS A 113 -13.16 14.30 1.15
CA LYS A 113 -13.09 14.53 2.61
C LYS A 113 -12.27 13.43 3.32
N GLU A 114 -11.34 13.85 4.18
CA GLU A 114 -10.39 12.96 4.88
C GLU A 114 -11.09 11.83 5.64
N GLU A 115 -12.15 12.14 6.40
CA GLU A 115 -12.93 11.13 7.14
C GLU A 115 -13.47 10.01 6.24
N ARG A 116 -13.93 10.37 5.03
CA ARG A 116 -14.41 9.40 4.03
C ARG A 116 -13.26 8.54 3.53
N MET A 117 -12.11 9.14 3.23
CA MET A 117 -10.94 8.40 2.77
C MET A 117 -10.44 7.42 3.85
N ILE A 118 -10.37 7.86 5.10
CA ILE A 118 -9.99 7.02 6.26
C ILE A 118 -10.98 5.87 6.42
N ARG A 119 -12.30 6.13 6.35
CA ARG A 119 -13.33 5.08 6.45
C ARG A 119 -13.11 4.01 5.38
N ILE A 120 -13.04 4.41 4.11
CA ILE A 120 -12.85 3.48 2.99
C ILE A 120 -11.56 2.68 3.16
N ALA A 121 -10.45 3.34 3.54
CA ALA A 121 -9.17 2.68 3.75
C ALA A 121 -9.25 1.60 4.83
N ARG A 122 -9.86 1.89 5.98
CA ARG A 122 -10.01 0.93 7.08
C ARG A 122 -10.83 -0.30 6.69
N PHE A 123 -11.90 -0.12 5.91
CA PHE A 123 -12.69 -1.25 5.39
C PHE A 123 -11.90 -2.08 4.37
N ARG A 124 -11.25 -1.45 3.39
CA ARG A 124 -10.44 -2.15 2.39
C ARG A 124 -9.28 -2.92 3.01
N LEU A 125 -8.66 -2.36 4.05
CA LEU A 125 -7.57 -3.00 4.79
C LEU A 125 -8.05 -4.05 5.81
N GLY A 126 -9.37 -4.26 5.94
CA GLY A 126 -9.93 -5.33 6.78
C GLY A 126 -10.01 -4.97 8.27
N ASN A 127 -9.60 -3.76 8.67
CA ASN A 127 -9.60 -3.30 10.05
C ASN A 127 -11.00 -3.25 10.67
N GLU A 128 -12.03 -3.11 9.82
CA GLU A 128 -13.41 -2.96 10.24
C GLU A 128 -14.17 -4.29 10.39
N MET A 129 -13.53 -5.43 10.12
CA MET A 129 -14.05 -6.77 10.38
C MET A 129 -13.22 -7.45 11.49
N ARG A 130 -13.86 -8.34 12.29
CA ARG A 130 -13.17 -9.01 13.39
C ARG A 130 -12.51 -10.32 12.97
N GLU A 131 -12.83 -10.87 11.80
CA GLU A 131 -12.16 -12.05 11.21
C GLU A 131 -10.62 -11.92 11.19
N GLY A 132 -10.10 -10.69 10.99
CA GLY A 132 -8.66 -10.42 10.94
C GLY A 132 -7.95 -10.44 12.30
N ARG A 133 -8.68 -10.50 13.42
CA ARG A 133 -8.15 -10.40 14.79
C ARG A 133 -7.85 -11.76 15.39
N PHE A 134 -7.13 -12.62 14.67
CA PHE A 134 -6.89 -14.02 15.03
C PHE A 134 -6.26 -14.24 16.42
N TRP A 135 -5.62 -13.22 17.00
CA TRP A 135 -5.07 -13.26 18.37
C TRP A 135 -6.12 -13.03 19.47
N GLU A 136 -7.33 -12.61 19.12
CA GLU A 136 -8.45 -12.47 20.05
C GLU A 136 -9.26 -13.78 20.12
N GLY A 137 -9.81 -14.08 21.30
CA GLY A 137 -10.70 -15.24 21.48
C GLY A 137 -11.99 -15.12 20.63
N GLU A 138 -12.61 -16.26 20.33
CA GLU A 138 -13.79 -16.35 19.45
C GLU A 138 -14.93 -15.41 19.85
N GLU A 139 -15.22 -15.29 21.14
CA GLU A 139 -16.25 -14.38 21.67
C GLU A 139 -15.99 -12.93 21.24
N LYS A 140 -14.75 -12.45 21.37
CA LYS A 140 -14.36 -11.10 20.97
C LYS A 140 -14.42 -10.88 19.46
N ARG A 141 -14.38 -11.95 18.68
CA ARG A 141 -14.50 -11.95 17.22
C ARG A 141 -15.94 -12.07 16.72
N ARG A 142 -16.91 -12.35 17.58
CA ARG A 142 -18.33 -12.41 17.22
C ARG A 142 -18.83 -11.10 16.62
N CYS A 143 -19.82 -11.23 15.74
CA CYS A 143 -20.47 -10.13 15.05
C CYS A 143 -21.07 -9.12 16.02
N ARG A 144 -20.66 -7.85 15.91
CA ARG A 144 -21.20 -6.76 16.73
C ARG A 144 -22.71 -6.54 16.58
N ILE A 145 -23.32 -7.01 15.49
CA ILE A 145 -24.75 -6.83 15.23
C ILE A 145 -25.57 -7.96 15.85
N CYS A 146 -25.24 -9.22 15.56
CA CYS A 146 -26.06 -10.38 15.94
C CYS A 146 -25.44 -11.27 17.04
N GLU A 147 -24.15 -11.13 17.33
CA GLU A 147 -23.37 -11.99 18.25
C GLU A 147 -23.36 -13.50 17.94
N GLY A 148 -23.96 -13.93 16.84
CA GLY A 148 -24.08 -15.34 16.46
C GLY A 148 -22.78 -15.94 15.96
N GLU A 149 -22.27 -15.41 14.84
CA GLU A 149 -21.07 -15.92 14.15
C GLU A 149 -19.91 -14.92 14.22
N GLU A 150 -18.74 -15.36 13.74
CA GLU A 150 -17.58 -14.47 13.54
C GLU A 150 -17.92 -13.29 12.62
N GLU A 151 -17.45 -12.09 12.96
CA GLU A 151 -17.65 -10.89 12.15
C GLU A 151 -16.74 -10.89 10.92
N SER A 152 -17.16 -11.63 9.89
CA SER A 152 -16.58 -11.65 8.55
C SER A 152 -17.35 -10.74 7.58
N TRP A 153 -16.74 -10.45 6.43
CA TRP A 153 -17.45 -9.72 5.37
C TRP A 153 -18.67 -10.48 4.87
N GLU A 154 -18.52 -11.78 4.68
CA GLU A 154 -19.58 -12.69 4.25
C GLU A 154 -20.76 -12.63 5.20
N HIS A 155 -20.51 -12.83 6.50
CA HIS A 155 -21.56 -12.77 7.51
C HIS A 155 -22.23 -11.38 7.59
N VAL A 156 -21.44 -10.31 7.61
CA VAL A 156 -21.98 -8.95 7.75
C VAL A 156 -22.83 -8.56 6.54
N VAL A 157 -22.38 -8.86 5.33
CA VAL A 157 -23.08 -8.50 4.09
C VAL A 157 -24.30 -9.38 3.85
N GLU A 158 -24.17 -10.71 4.02
CA GLU A 158 -25.23 -11.66 3.66
C GLU A 158 -26.29 -11.80 4.74
N VAL A 159 -25.90 -11.74 6.01
CA VAL A 159 -26.80 -12.04 7.15
C VAL A 159 -27.22 -10.76 7.87
N CYS A 160 -26.26 -9.95 8.32
CA CYS A 160 -26.59 -8.86 9.25
C CYS A 160 -27.08 -7.56 8.57
N MET A 161 -26.58 -7.28 7.37
CA MET A 161 -26.97 -6.13 6.56
C MET A 161 -27.78 -6.53 5.32
N GLY A 162 -28.00 -7.84 5.14
CA GLY A 162 -28.60 -8.46 3.95
C GLY A 162 -30.09 -8.15 3.82
N GLY A 163 -30.41 -7.26 2.89
CA GLY A 163 -31.77 -6.89 2.49
C GLY A 163 -31.87 -6.44 1.02
N GLY A 164 -30.99 -6.95 0.14
CA GLY A 164 -30.99 -6.63 -1.30
C GLY A 164 -29.93 -7.41 -2.10
N GLU A 165 -29.99 -7.31 -3.44
CA GLU A 165 -29.23 -8.04 -4.48
C GLU A 165 -27.68 -8.00 -4.40
N MET A 166 -27.08 -7.40 -3.37
CA MET A 166 -25.63 -7.29 -3.15
C MET A 166 -25.09 -8.37 -2.20
N GLY A 167 -25.65 -9.57 -2.20
CA GLY A 167 -25.09 -10.71 -1.48
C GLY A 167 -23.82 -11.24 -2.15
N GLY A 168 -23.04 -12.04 -1.42
CA GLY A 168 -21.91 -12.74 -1.99
C GLY A 168 -20.70 -11.89 -2.33
N ARG A 169 -19.75 -12.55 -3.01
CA ARG A 169 -18.43 -12.01 -3.34
C ARG A 169 -18.47 -10.74 -4.18
N GLU A 170 -19.39 -10.66 -5.14
CA GLU A 170 -19.54 -9.48 -6.01
C GLU A 170 -20.07 -8.26 -5.28
N GLY A 171 -21.02 -8.45 -4.36
CA GLY A 171 -21.51 -7.38 -3.49
C GLY A 171 -20.40 -6.80 -2.63
N ILE A 172 -19.59 -7.67 -2.00
CA ILE A 172 -18.43 -7.28 -1.20
C ILE A 172 -17.41 -6.52 -2.07
N ARG A 173 -17.11 -7.02 -3.27
CA ARG A 173 -16.21 -6.35 -4.23
C ARG A 173 -16.74 -4.99 -4.66
N GLY A 174 -18.05 -4.85 -4.85
CA GLY A 174 -18.72 -3.59 -5.17
C GLY A 174 -18.59 -2.56 -4.04
N ILE A 175 -18.79 -2.97 -2.79
CA ILE A 175 -18.60 -2.13 -1.60
C ILE A 175 -17.14 -1.68 -1.49
N LEU A 176 -16.21 -2.60 -1.71
CA LEU A 176 -14.77 -2.38 -1.54
C LEU A 176 -14.06 -1.78 -2.77
N LYS A 177 -14.82 -1.40 -3.79
CA LYS A 177 -14.29 -0.88 -5.06
C LYS A 177 -13.45 0.37 -4.86
N ASP A 178 -12.45 0.55 -5.73
CA ASP A 178 -11.45 1.60 -5.59
C ASP A 178 -11.96 3.02 -5.87
N ASP A 179 -13.14 3.18 -6.45
CA ASP A 179 -13.82 4.46 -6.67
C ASP A 179 -14.52 5.01 -5.41
N GLY A 180 -14.61 4.21 -4.34
CA GLY A 180 -15.18 4.63 -3.07
C GLY A 180 -16.71 4.76 -3.06
N ARG A 181 -17.43 4.22 -4.04
CA ARG A 181 -18.91 4.23 -4.05
C ARG A 181 -19.53 3.51 -2.84
N GLY A 182 -18.81 2.58 -2.22
CA GLY A 182 -19.27 1.85 -1.03
C GLY A 182 -19.26 2.63 0.29
N ASP A 183 -18.73 3.86 0.34
CA ASP A 183 -18.65 4.65 1.59
C ASP A 183 -20.03 4.81 2.29
N GLY A 184 -21.10 5.01 1.52
CA GLY A 184 -22.45 5.10 2.08
C GLY A 184 -22.88 3.81 2.79
N TRP A 185 -22.54 2.64 2.24
CA TRP A 185 -22.81 1.35 2.87
C TRP A 185 -21.97 1.18 4.15
N MET A 186 -20.68 1.52 4.07
CA MET A 186 -19.75 1.46 5.22
C MET A 186 -20.21 2.33 6.39
N LYS A 187 -20.74 3.52 6.09
CA LYS A 187 -21.28 4.44 7.09
C LYS A 187 -22.52 3.86 7.78
N ARG A 188 -23.48 3.32 7.01
CA ARG A 188 -24.67 2.64 7.55
C ARG A 188 -24.30 1.47 8.47
N LEU A 189 -23.30 0.68 8.09
CA LEU A 189 -22.82 -0.41 8.93
C LEU A 189 -22.25 0.09 10.27
N GLN A 190 -21.44 1.16 10.26
CA GLN A 190 -20.92 1.75 11.49
C GLN A 190 -22.03 2.32 12.38
N GLU A 191 -23.04 2.97 11.79
CA GLU A 191 -24.22 3.46 12.50
C GLU A 191 -25.00 2.30 13.13
N ARG A 192 -25.28 1.23 12.36
CA ARG A 192 -25.98 0.04 12.86
C ARG A 192 -25.27 -0.62 14.03
N ARG A 193 -23.93 -0.73 13.98
CA ARG A 193 -23.12 -1.26 15.10
C ARG A 193 -23.28 -0.39 16.36
N ARG A 194 -23.24 0.94 16.21
CA ARG A 194 -23.44 1.88 17.32
C ARG A 194 -24.84 1.81 17.91
N GLU A 195 -25.88 1.65 17.08
CA GLU A 195 -27.25 1.47 17.55
C GLU A 195 -27.42 0.23 18.44
N VAL A 196 -26.86 -0.90 17.99
CA VAL A 196 -26.92 -2.16 18.76
C VAL A 196 -26.17 -2.03 20.08
N GLU A 197 -24.95 -1.47 20.04
CA GLU A 197 -24.16 -1.20 21.24
C GLU A 197 -24.88 -0.24 22.22
N GLY A 198 -25.49 0.82 21.71
CA GLY A 198 -26.28 1.77 22.50
C GLY A 198 -27.51 1.14 23.16
N ARG A 199 -28.22 0.23 22.46
CA ARG A 199 -29.33 -0.53 23.05
C ARG A 199 -28.86 -1.42 24.20
N ARG A 200 -27.73 -2.12 24.03
CA ARG A 200 -27.13 -2.97 25.07
C ARG A 200 -26.65 -2.16 26.27
N GLY A 201 -26.00 -1.02 26.04
CA GLY A 201 -25.54 -0.12 27.10
C GLY A 201 -26.68 0.60 27.84
N GLY A 202 -27.83 0.80 27.19
CA GLY A 202 -29.02 1.39 27.78
C GLY A 202 -29.83 0.44 28.67
N ASP A 203 -29.82 -0.87 28.38
CA ASP A 203 -30.52 -1.90 29.17
C ASP A 203 -29.89 -2.11 30.56
N GLY A 204 -28.59 -1.83 30.71
CA GLY A 204 -27.87 -1.88 31.99
C GLY A 204 -28.24 -0.79 33.01
N ARG A 205 -29.06 0.23 32.64
CA ARG A 205 -29.48 1.33 33.53
C ARG A 205 -30.92 1.23 34.05
N ARG A 206 -31.71 0.21 33.66
CA ARG A 206 -33.12 0.06 34.06
C ARG A 206 -33.38 -1.14 34.99
N ARG A 207 -32.40 -1.55 35.79
CA ARG A 207 -32.56 -2.62 36.80
C ARG A 207 -31.94 -2.23 38.14
N THR A 208 -32.45 -1.14 38.72
CA THR A 208 -32.38 -0.84 40.15
C THR A 208 -33.51 0.13 40.45
N ASP A 209 -34.70 -0.41 40.68
CA ASP A 209 -35.75 0.17 41.53
C ASP A 209 -36.54 -1.00 42.12
#